data_AF-A0A953PF53-F1
#
_entry.id   AF-A0A953PF53-F1
#
_cell.length_a   1.000
_cell.length_b   1.000
_cell.length_c   1.000
_cell.angle_alpha   90.00
_cell.angle_beta   90.00
_cell.angle_gamma   90.00
#
_symmetry.space_group_name_H-M   'P 1'
#
loop_
_entity.id
_entity.type
_entity.pdbx_description
1 polymer ?
#
loop_
_entity_poly.entity_id
_entity_poly.type
_entity_poly.pdbx_seq_one_letter_code
_entity_poly.pdbx_strand_id
1 'polypeptide(L)'
;MLLLFWFLLFVVGTCLVLLMPALWGKQIYNTYRGTRTVNCPETHASVAVRFRALRAAFTGLSGKPKLRLADCSRWPVHADCGQECIPDAEKRGPIPVVRAALPEKNRICHLPVFLAAAAAWVLGMAWHSEYLFRPLWMNATNLSDHDTRVVAEMWTPHLLTVAACLLFAYAVGALLAWFGKRTLFSGLQMALSLWLVVVAAIMMATRSEVTAQLMWIEGGYSFLGALLVGMIVGGVPRRVFVKDSE
;
A
#
# COMPACT_ATOMS: atom_id res chain seq x y z
N MET A 1 -10.99 -1.15 -27.41
CA MET A 1 -11.58 -1.37 -26.05
C MET A 1 -10.98 -2.61 -25.39
N LEU A 2 -11.08 -3.82 -25.96
CA LEU A 2 -10.49 -5.05 -25.39
C LEU A 2 -8.96 -4.97 -25.17
N LEU A 3 -8.22 -4.43 -26.14
CA LEU A 3 -6.77 -4.25 -26.04
C LEU A 3 -6.36 -3.29 -24.91
N LEU A 4 -7.15 -2.24 -24.68
CA LEU A 4 -6.90 -1.27 -23.61
C LEU A 4 -7.14 -1.90 -22.22
N PHE A 5 -8.17 -2.75 -22.11
CA PHE A 5 -8.47 -3.51 -20.91
C PHE A 5 -7.37 -4.51 -20.55
N TRP A 6 -6.89 -5.29 -21.52
CA TRP A 6 -5.76 -6.20 -21.34
C TRP A 6 -4.46 -5.46 -21.01
N PHE A 7 -4.22 -4.31 -21.63
CA PHE A 7 -3.08 -3.45 -21.31
C PHE A 7 -3.15 -2.94 -19.87
N LEU A 8 -4.33 -2.53 -19.39
CA LEU A 8 -4.51 -2.02 -18.03
C LEU A 8 -4.35 -3.13 -16.98
N LEU A 9 -4.91 -4.33 -17.23
CA LEU A 9 -4.65 -5.51 -16.39
C LEU A 9 -3.17 -5.90 -16.38
N PHE A 10 -2.51 -5.83 -17.53
CA PHE A 10 -1.08 -6.09 -17.63
C PHE A 10 -0.27 -5.06 -16.83
N VAL A 11 -0.60 -3.77 -16.92
CA VAL A 11 0.06 -2.70 -16.13
C VAL A 11 -0.18 -2.90 -14.63
N VAL A 12 -1.40 -3.22 -14.21
CA VAL A 12 -1.72 -3.49 -12.79
C VAL A 12 -0.99 -4.73 -12.28
N GLY A 13 -1.01 -5.83 -13.06
CA GLY A 13 -0.27 -7.05 -12.74
C GLY A 13 1.24 -6.81 -12.67
N THR A 14 1.80 -6.07 -13.62
CA THR A 14 3.22 -5.71 -13.65
C THR A 14 3.58 -4.81 -12.48
N CYS A 15 2.75 -3.82 -12.14
CA CYS A 15 2.92 -3.01 -10.94
C CYS A 15 2.91 -3.88 -9.68
N LEU A 16 1.97 -4.81 -9.52
CA LEU A 16 1.93 -5.72 -8.37
C LEU A 16 3.20 -6.59 -8.29
N VAL A 17 3.62 -7.17 -9.42
CA VAL A 17 4.81 -8.03 -9.53
C VAL A 17 6.10 -7.24 -9.26
N LEU A 18 6.20 -5.97 -9.64
CA LEU A 18 7.38 -5.13 -9.40
C LEU A 18 7.38 -4.49 -8.00
N LEU A 19 6.20 -4.15 -7.47
CA LEU A 19 6.07 -3.55 -6.14
C LEU A 19 6.47 -4.53 -5.04
N MET A 20 6.14 -5.82 -5.16
CA MET A 20 6.45 -6.80 -4.12
C MET A 20 7.98 -6.98 -3.88
N PRO A 21 8.82 -7.14 -4.92
CA PRO A 21 10.28 -7.07 -4.84
C PRO A 21 10.81 -5.74 -4.31
N ALA A 22 10.22 -4.62 -4.73
CA ALA A 22 10.66 -3.30 -4.30
C ALA A 22 10.42 -3.09 -2.79
N LEU A 23 9.28 -3.58 -2.28
CA LEU A 23 8.95 -3.53 -0.86
C LEU A 23 9.86 -4.44 -0.04
N TRP A 24 10.09 -5.66 -0.51
CA TRP A 24 11.04 -6.59 0.11
C TRP A 24 12.48 -6.02 0.12
N GLY A 25 12.95 -5.50 -1.00
CA GLY A 25 14.25 -4.86 -1.11
C GLY A 25 14.39 -3.67 -0.15
N LYS A 26 13.35 -2.84 -0.03
CA LYS A 26 13.33 -1.72 0.93
C LYS A 26 13.38 -2.20 2.39
N GLN A 27 12.68 -3.28 2.73
CA GLN A 27 12.70 -3.88 4.08
C GLN A 27 14.10 -4.38 4.45
N ILE A 28 14.76 -5.09 3.52
CA ILE A 28 16.12 -5.61 3.71
C ILE A 28 17.10 -4.44 3.81
N TYR A 29 17.00 -3.45 2.93
CA TYR A 29 17.83 -2.25 2.97
C TYR A 29 17.78 -1.56 4.35
N ASN A 30 16.57 -1.32 4.87
CA ASN A 30 16.39 -0.67 6.18
C ASN A 30 16.93 -1.52 7.34
N THR A 31 16.89 -2.85 7.23
CA THR A 31 17.41 -3.76 8.26
C THR A 31 18.93 -3.75 8.31
N TYR A 32 19.61 -3.64 7.17
CA TYR A 32 21.07 -3.73 7.10
C TYR A 32 21.80 -2.38 7.01
N ARG A 33 21.12 -1.25 6.77
CA ARG A 33 21.75 0.09 6.66
C ARG A 33 22.38 0.65 7.95
N GLY A 34 21.98 0.14 9.13
CA GLY A 34 22.45 0.65 10.41
C GLY A 34 23.88 0.21 10.75
N THR A 35 24.61 1.08 11.45
CA THR A 35 25.95 0.79 12.00
C THR A 35 25.85 -0.16 13.18
N ARG A 36 26.77 -1.11 13.29
CA ARG A 36 26.81 -2.14 14.35
C ARG A 36 28.18 -2.17 15.03
N THR A 37 28.22 -2.51 16.31
CA THR A 37 29.47 -2.71 17.05
C THR A 37 29.81 -4.20 17.19
N VAL A 38 30.97 -4.61 16.70
CA VAL A 38 31.46 -5.99 16.80
C VAL A 38 32.87 -6.02 17.38
N ASN A 39 33.26 -7.15 17.97
CA ASN A 39 34.65 -7.35 18.38
C ASN A 39 35.41 -7.91 17.18
N CYS A 40 36.53 -7.28 16.81
CA CYS A 40 37.33 -7.79 15.71
C CYS A 40 37.99 -9.12 16.09
N PRO A 41 37.93 -10.17 15.24
CA PRO A 41 38.54 -11.47 15.55
C PRO A 41 40.07 -11.39 15.66
N GLU A 42 40.73 -10.49 14.94
CA GLU A 42 42.20 -10.36 14.97
C GLU A 42 42.73 -9.63 16.20
N THR A 43 42.04 -8.57 16.66
CA THR A 43 42.55 -7.67 17.71
C THR A 43 41.69 -7.65 18.97
N HIS A 44 40.55 -8.34 18.96
CA HIS A 44 39.54 -8.33 20.02
C HIS A 44 38.98 -6.94 20.39
N ALA A 45 39.34 -5.89 19.67
CA ALA A 45 38.87 -4.53 19.89
C ALA A 45 37.44 -4.33 19.35
N SER A 46 36.66 -3.50 20.04
CA SER A 46 35.32 -3.09 19.59
C SER A 46 35.43 -2.14 18.40
N VAL A 47 34.82 -2.49 17.28
CA VAL A 47 34.85 -1.72 16.02
C VAL A 47 33.45 -1.51 15.46
N ALA A 48 33.27 -0.37 14.78
CA ALA A 48 32.02 -0.04 14.11
C ALA A 48 32.06 -0.54 12.66
N VAL A 49 31.04 -1.31 12.27
CA VAL A 49 30.89 -1.87 10.93
C VAL A 49 29.53 -1.53 10.36
N ARG A 50 29.47 -1.39 9.04
CA ARG A 50 28.21 -1.19 8.31
C ARG A 50 28.15 -2.12 7.11
N PHE A 51 26.98 -2.67 6.82
CA PHE A 51 26.79 -3.54 5.65
C PHE A 51 26.52 -2.73 4.39
N ARG A 52 26.86 -3.31 3.22
CA ARG A 52 26.36 -2.86 1.91
C ARG A 52 24.89 -3.22 1.77
N ALA A 53 24.04 -2.40 2.39
CA ALA A 53 22.60 -2.62 2.48
C ALA A 53 21.92 -2.78 1.10
N LEU A 54 22.40 -2.07 0.07
CA LEU A 54 21.90 -2.23 -1.31
C LEU A 54 22.14 -3.64 -1.85
N ARG A 55 23.35 -4.19 -1.66
CA ARG A 55 23.67 -5.56 -2.11
C ARG A 55 22.81 -6.58 -1.37
N ALA A 56 22.64 -6.40 -0.06
CA ALA A 56 21.76 -7.27 0.73
C ALA A 56 20.31 -7.23 0.19
N ALA A 57 19.79 -6.03 -0.11
CA ALA A 57 18.45 -5.84 -0.66
C ALA A 57 18.26 -6.53 -2.02
N PHE A 58 19.23 -6.39 -2.94
CA PHE A 58 19.16 -7.03 -4.26
C PHE A 58 19.30 -8.55 -4.18
N THR A 59 20.14 -9.07 -3.28
CA THR A 59 20.43 -10.52 -3.21
C THR A 59 19.43 -11.30 -2.35
N GLY A 60 18.70 -10.64 -1.44
CA GLY A 60 17.66 -11.28 -0.64
C GLY A 60 16.42 -11.71 -1.44
N LEU A 61 16.25 -11.19 -2.66
CA LEU A 61 15.22 -11.65 -3.59
C LEU A 61 15.42 -13.10 -4.06
N SER A 62 16.66 -13.62 -3.98
CA SER A 62 17.00 -14.98 -4.38
C SER A 62 17.15 -15.94 -3.18
N GLY A 63 16.64 -15.56 -2.00
CA GLY A 63 16.74 -16.36 -0.77
C GLY A 63 17.51 -15.64 0.33
N LYS A 64 18.58 -16.26 0.86
CA LYS A 64 19.36 -15.64 1.95
C LYS A 64 20.15 -14.43 1.43
N PRO A 65 19.99 -13.24 2.05
CA PRO A 65 20.69 -12.03 1.60
C PRO A 65 22.20 -12.21 1.74
N LYS A 66 22.95 -11.90 0.68
CA LYS A 66 24.42 -11.95 0.70
C LYS A 66 24.94 -10.69 1.39
N LEU A 67 25.34 -10.84 2.64
CA LEU A 67 25.91 -9.75 3.44
C LEU A 67 27.37 -9.51 3.05
N ARG A 68 27.75 -8.23 2.95
CA ARG A 68 29.13 -7.76 2.76
C ARG A 68 29.28 -6.45 3.52
N LEU A 69 30.42 -6.23 4.14
CA LEU A 69 30.72 -4.95 4.77
C LEU A 69 30.91 -3.85 3.71
N ALA A 70 30.38 -2.66 4.00
CA ALA A 70 30.52 -1.43 3.22
C ALA A 70 31.66 -0.56 3.75
N ASP A 71 31.89 -0.61 5.06
CA ASP A 71 32.89 0.14 5.80
C ASP A 71 33.12 -0.49 7.17
N CYS A 72 34.35 -0.32 7.65
CA CYS A 72 34.81 -0.68 8.98
C CYS A 72 35.67 0.48 9.49
N SER A 73 35.51 0.86 10.76
CA SER A 73 36.32 1.92 11.39
C SER A 73 37.82 1.63 11.37
N ARG A 74 38.23 0.37 11.12
CA ARG A 74 39.63 -0.08 11.04
C ARG A 74 40.16 -0.23 9.60
N TRP A 75 39.32 -0.06 8.57
CA TRP A 75 39.73 -0.15 7.17
C TRP A 75 40.77 0.85 6.65
N PRO A 76 41.01 2.02 7.27
CA PRO A 76 42.17 2.84 6.88
C PRO A 76 43.50 2.07 6.98
N VAL A 77 43.55 0.98 7.77
CA VAL A 77 44.73 0.14 7.98
C VAL A 77 44.67 -1.18 7.20
N HIS A 78 43.49 -1.79 7.02
CA HIS A 78 43.30 -3.06 6.28
C HIS A 78 41.99 -3.08 5.47
N ALA A 79 42.02 -2.53 4.25
CA ALA A 79 40.83 -2.34 3.39
C ALA A 79 40.10 -3.64 2.97
N ASP A 80 40.69 -4.82 3.20
CA ASP A 80 40.13 -6.12 2.83
C ASP A 80 40.19 -7.16 3.98
N CYS A 81 39.91 -6.71 5.21
CA CYS A 81 39.76 -7.62 6.35
C CYS A 81 38.71 -8.72 6.05
N GLY A 82 38.99 -9.95 6.47
CA GLY A 82 38.36 -11.23 6.05
C GLY A 82 36.84 -11.40 6.23
N GLN A 83 36.11 -10.35 6.63
CA GLN A 83 34.65 -10.32 6.80
C GLN A 83 34.10 -11.38 7.79
N GLU A 84 34.98 -11.98 8.59
CA GLU A 84 34.65 -13.03 9.55
C GLU A 84 33.75 -12.54 10.68
N CYS A 85 33.67 -11.22 10.89
CA CYS A 85 32.79 -10.59 11.88
C CYS A 85 31.33 -10.42 11.42
N ILE A 86 30.96 -10.82 10.19
CA ILE A 86 29.57 -10.75 9.68
C ILE A 86 28.56 -11.48 10.58
N PRO A 87 28.80 -12.73 11.05
CA PRO A 87 27.83 -13.47 11.86
C PRO A 87 27.55 -12.78 13.20
N ASP A 88 28.58 -12.19 13.81
CA ASP A 88 28.44 -11.44 15.06
C ASP A 88 27.74 -10.10 14.85
N ALA A 89 28.03 -9.43 13.73
CA ALA A 89 27.33 -8.21 13.33
C ALA A 89 25.84 -8.50 13.09
N GLU A 90 25.48 -9.61 12.47
CA GLU A 90 24.08 -9.99 12.27
C GLU A 90 23.35 -10.17 13.62
N LYS A 91 23.99 -10.77 14.61
CA LYS A 91 23.42 -11.02 15.95
C LYS A 91 23.28 -9.77 16.83
N ARG A 92 24.26 -8.87 16.83
CA ARG A 92 24.29 -7.71 17.75
C ARG A 92 23.32 -6.58 17.41
N GLY A 93 22.74 -6.57 16.20
CA GLY A 93 21.81 -5.53 15.76
C GLY A 93 22.48 -4.16 15.53
N PRO A 94 21.74 -3.19 14.94
CA PRO A 94 22.22 -1.81 14.79
C PRO A 94 22.26 -1.06 16.12
N ILE A 95 23.23 -0.17 16.28
CA ILE A 95 23.29 0.77 17.40
C ILE A 95 22.02 1.63 17.34
N PRO A 96 21.22 1.71 18.42
CA PRO A 96 20.04 2.55 18.44
C PRO A 96 20.47 4.01 18.30
N VAL A 97 20.06 4.63 17.19
CA VAL A 97 20.23 6.07 17.00
C VAL A 97 19.16 6.73 17.85
N VAL A 98 19.54 7.34 18.97
CA VAL A 98 18.63 8.14 19.80
C VAL A 98 18.16 9.35 18.99
N ARG A 99 17.11 9.16 18.20
CA ARG A 99 16.29 10.24 17.65
C ARG A 99 15.20 10.50 18.68
N ALA A 100 15.03 11.75 19.09
CA ALA A 100 13.86 12.17 19.84
C ALA A 100 12.62 11.66 19.10
N ALA A 101 11.94 10.67 19.66
CA ALA A 101 10.82 10.00 19.04
C ALA A 101 9.65 10.99 19.02
N LEU A 102 9.36 11.57 17.85
CA LEU A 102 8.04 12.17 17.63
C LEU A 102 7.01 11.04 17.78
N PRO A 103 5.91 11.24 18.53
CA PRO A 103 4.93 10.17 18.76
C PRO A 103 4.40 9.66 17.43
N GLU A 104 4.78 8.44 17.08
CA GLU A 104 4.48 7.80 15.79
C GLU A 104 2.99 7.47 15.60
N LYS A 105 2.12 7.81 16.55
CA LYS A 105 0.76 7.26 16.67
C LYS A 105 -0.16 7.59 15.48
N ASN A 106 0.07 8.68 14.74
CA ASN A 106 -0.90 9.20 13.75
C ASN A 106 -0.44 9.18 12.28
N ARG A 107 0.61 8.43 11.91
CA ARG A 107 1.07 8.41 10.52
C ARG A 107 0.17 7.55 9.62
N ILE A 108 -0.41 8.17 8.59
CA ILE A 108 -1.12 7.48 7.52
C ILE A 108 -0.09 6.81 6.61
N CYS A 109 -0.17 5.48 6.46
CA CYS A 109 0.60 4.78 5.44
C CYS A 109 -0.05 5.02 4.07
N HIS A 110 0.55 5.89 3.25
CA HIS A 110 -0.01 6.28 1.95
C HIS A 110 -0.10 5.13 0.93
N LEU A 111 0.84 4.18 0.97
CA LEU A 111 0.90 3.10 -0.01
C LEU A 111 -0.35 2.19 -0.01
N PRO A 112 -0.80 1.59 1.12
CA PRO A 112 -2.03 0.81 1.14
C PRO A 112 -3.26 1.64 0.79
N VAL A 113 -3.26 2.96 1.04
CA VAL A 113 -4.34 3.86 0.61
C VAL A 113 -4.41 3.96 -0.91
N PHE A 114 -3.28 4.17 -1.58
CA PHE A 114 -3.22 4.20 -3.06
C PHE A 114 -3.62 2.86 -3.67
N LEU A 115 -3.16 1.74 -3.10
CA LEU A 115 -3.52 0.40 -3.57
C LEU A 115 -5.02 0.12 -3.41
N ALA A 116 -5.59 0.50 -2.25
CA ALA A 116 -7.01 0.35 -1.99
C ALA A 116 -7.87 1.18 -2.95
N ALA A 117 -7.48 2.44 -3.20
CA ALA A 117 -8.18 3.32 -4.12
C ALA A 117 -8.12 2.80 -5.57
N ALA A 118 -6.95 2.35 -6.02
CA ALA A 118 -6.78 1.79 -7.36
C ALA A 118 -7.62 0.52 -7.55
N ALA A 119 -7.61 -0.38 -6.55
CA ALA A 119 -8.38 -1.62 -6.61
C ALA A 119 -9.90 -1.38 -6.54
N ALA A 120 -10.36 -0.41 -5.74
CA ALA A 120 -11.78 -0.01 -5.72
C ALA A 120 -12.22 0.64 -7.04
N TRP A 121 -11.34 1.43 -7.66
CA TRP A 121 -11.61 2.04 -8.96
C TRP A 121 -11.71 1.00 -10.09
N VAL A 122 -10.79 0.03 -10.12
CA VAL A 122 -10.84 -1.11 -11.07
C VAL A 122 -12.10 -1.95 -10.85
N LEU A 123 -12.51 -2.16 -9.60
CA LEU A 123 -13.77 -2.83 -9.29
C LEU A 123 -14.97 -2.09 -9.89
N GLY A 124 -15.02 -0.76 -9.77
CA GLY A 124 -16.06 0.06 -10.41
C GLY A 124 -16.07 -0.06 -11.92
N MET A 125 -14.90 0.02 -12.57
CA MET A 125 -14.80 -0.18 -14.02
C MET A 125 -15.28 -1.57 -14.46
N ALA A 126 -14.93 -2.61 -13.72
CA ALA A 126 -15.39 -3.97 -14.01
C ALA A 126 -16.92 -4.09 -13.82
N TRP A 127 -17.46 -3.53 -12.74
CA TRP A 127 -18.89 -3.56 -12.43
C TRP A 127 -19.76 -2.92 -13.53
N HIS A 128 -19.33 -1.78 -14.06
CA HIS A 128 -20.00 -1.05 -15.13
C HIS A 128 -19.56 -1.45 -16.55
N SER A 129 -18.83 -2.57 -16.68
CA SER A 129 -18.46 -3.11 -18.00
C SER A 129 -19.65 -3.71 -18.74
N GLU A 130 -19.55 -3.82 -20.08
CA GLU A 130 -20.57 -4.44 -20.94
C GLU A 130 -20.98 -5.85 -20.51
N TYR A 131 -20.07 -6.57 -19.84
CA TYR A 131 -20.26 -7.97 -19.47
C TYR A 131 -21.00 -8.16 -18.14
N LEU A 132 -21.10 -7.12 -17.30
CA LEU A 132 -21.66 -7.20 -15.95
C LEU A 132 -23.01 -6.47 -15.86
N PHE A 133 -23.01 -5.21 -15.45
CA PHE A 133 -24.25 -4.49 -15.13
C PHE A 133 -24.53 -3.30 -16.06
N ARG A 134 -23.72 -3.05 -17.11
CA ARG A 134 -23.92 -1.91 -18.02
C ARG A 134 -25.34 -1.84 -18.62
N PRO A 135 -25.97 -2.92 -19.14
CA PRO A 135 -27.32 -2.82 -19.71
C PRO A 135 -28.37 -2.45 -18.66
N LEU A 136 -28.27 -3.04 -17.47
CA LEU A 136 -29.19 -2.78 -16.36
C LEU A 136 -29.02 -1.36 -15.82
N TRP A 137 -27.78 -0.86 -15.76
CA TRP A 137 -27.45 0.50 -15.35
C TRP A 137 -27.94 1.54 -16.36
N MET A 138 -27.74 1.31 -17.67
CA MET A 138 -28.23 2.22 -18.73
C MET A 138 -29.76 2.31 -18.71
N ASN A 139 -30.45 1.17 -18.53
CA ASN A 139 -31.90 1.15 -18.40
C ASN A 139 -32.38 1.92 -17.15
N ALA A 140 -31.68 1.75 -16.03
CA ALA A 140 -32.04 2.41 -14.76
C ALA A 140 -31.75 3.92 -14.74
N THR A 141 -30.82 4.40 -15.57
CA THR A 141 -30.44 5.82 -15.72
C THR A 141 -31.11 6.49 -16.92
N ASN A 142 -31.86 5.72 -17.72
CA ASN A 142 -32.51 6.17 -18.96
C ASN A 142 -31.53 6.80 -19.97
N LEU A 143 -30.29 6.30 -20.01
CA LEU A 143 -29.22 6.75 -20.91
C LEU A 143 -29.19 5.89 -22.18
N SER A 144 -29.06 6.53 -23.35
CA SER A 144 -28.83 5.80 -24.60
C SER A 144 -27.36 5.34 -24.74
N ASP A 145 -27.10 4.36 -25.63
CA ASP A 145 -25.72 3.93 -25.91
C ASP A 145 -24.87 5.09 -26.47
N HIS A 146 -25.50 6.01 -27.20
CA HIS A 146 -24.85 7.22 -27.71
C HIS A 146 -24.45 8.14 -26.56
N ASP A 147 -25.37 8.46 -25.64
CA ASP A 147 -25.09 9.36 -24.51
C ASP A 147 -23.98 8.80 -23.63
N THR A 148 -23.99 7.49 -23.41
CA THR A 148 -22.99 6.79 -22.60
C THR A 148 -21.60 6.89 -23.21
N ARG A 149 -21.46 6.78 -24.54
CA ARG A 149 -20.17 6.93 -25.23
C ARG A 149 -19.62 8.35 -25.13
N VAL A 150 -20.47 9.36 -25.29
CA VAL A 150 -20.09 10.76 -25.16
C VAL A 150 -19.58 11.05 -23.74
N VAL A 151 -20.25 10.52 -22.72
CA VAL A 151 -19.81 10.67 -21.32
C VAL A 151 -18.53 9.87 -21.05
N ALA A 152 -18.36 8.67 -21.61
CA ALA A 152 -17.17 7.86 -21.45
C ALA A 152 -15.92 8.45 -22.15
N GLU A 153 -16.10 9.16 -23.26
CA GLU A 153 -15.02 9.89 -23.94
C GLU A 153 -14.56 11.12 -23.14
N MET A 154 -15.39 11.58 -22.20
CA MET A 154 -15.05 12.65 -21.27
C MET A 154 -14.15 12.10 -20.16
N TRP A 155 -13.01 12.78 -19.93
CA TRP A 155 -12.08 12.39 -18.85
C TRP A 155 -12.59 12.74 -17.44
N THR A 156 -13.49 13.71 -17.33
CA THR A 156 -14.04 14.24 -16.07
C THR A 156 -14.62 13.17 -15.14
N PRO A 157 -15.52 12.25 -15.56
CA PRO A 157 -16.07 11.22 -14.68
C PRO A 157 -15.01 10.23 -14.18
N HIS A 158 -14.00 9.90 -15.00
CA HIS A 158 -12.92 9.02 -14.58
C HIS A 158 -12.03 9.67 -13.53
N LEU A 159 -11.67 10.94 -13.70
CA LEU A 159 -10.88 11.69 -12.71
C LEU A 159 -11.64 11.88 -11.40
N LEU A 160 -12.95 12.18 -11.49
CA LEU A 160 -13.82 12.34 -10.33
C LEU A 160 -13.92 11.05 -9.51
N THR A 161 -14.10 9.90 -10.17
CA THR A 161 -14.20 8.60 -9.49
C THR A 161 -12.87 8.17 -8.87
N VAL A 162 -11.74 8.40 -9.54
CA VAL A 162 -10.40 8.17 -8.94
C VAL A 162 -10.21 9.04 -7.69
N ALA A 163 -10.56 10.33 -7.78
CA ALA A 163 -10.47 11.26 -6.65
C ALA A 163 -11.36 10.81 -5.48
N ALA A 164 -12.61 10.38 -5.76
CA ALA A 164 -13.53 9.88 -4.76
C ALA A 164 -12.99 8.60 -4.08
N CYS A 165 -12.47 7.63 -4.84
CA CYS A 165 -11.84 6.43 -4.28
C CYS A 165 -10.64 6.76 -3.39
N LEU A 166 -9.80 7.71 -3.80
CA LEU A 166 -8.66 8.18 -3.00
C LEU A 166 -9.12 8.85 -1.71
N LEU A 167 -10.07 9.78 -1.79
CA LEU A 167 -10.62 10.49 -0.63
C LEU A 167 -11.22 9.51 0.38
N PHE A 168 -12.01 8.55 -0.09
CA PHE A 168 -12.60 7.52 0.75
C PHE A 168 -11.52 6.65 1.44
N ALA A 169 -10.52 6.17 0.70
CA ALA A 169 -9.43 5.38 1.27
C ALA A 169 -8.58 6.18 2.27
N TYR A 170 -8.35 7.47 2.03
CA TYR A 170 -7.68 8.36 2.98
C TYR A 170 -8.50 8.58 4.25
N ALA A 171 -9.82 8.79 4.12
CA ALA A 171 -10.71 8.94 5.26
C ALA A 171 -10.70 7.70 6.16
N VAL A 172 -10.78 6.49 5.58
CA VAL A 172 -10.63 5.23 6.32
C VAL A 172 -9.25 5.15 6.99
N GLY A 173 -8.18 5.49 6.26
CA GLY A 173 -6.82 5.51 6.79
C GLY A 173 -6.62 6.49 7.97
N ALA A 174 -7.29 7.64 7.92
CA ALA A 174 -7.29 8.67 8.95
C ALA A 174 -8.10 8.25 10.18
N LEU A 175 -9.29 7.68 10.00
CA LEU A 175 -10.10 7.12 11.09
C LEU A 175 -9.31 6.03 11.85
N LEU A 176 -8.65 5.13 11.13
CA LEU A 176 -7.80 4.11 11.74
C LEU A 176 -6.60 4.70 12.49
N ALA A 177 -6.03 5.80 12.00
CA ALA A 177 -4.96 6.51 12.69
C ALA A 177 -5.47 7.19 13.98
N TRP A 178 -6.68 7.74 13.96
CA TRP A 178 -7.32 8.36 15.13
C TRP A 178 -7.61 7.34 16.23
N PHE A 179 -8.26 6.22 15.89
CA PHE A 179 -8.67 5.22 16.88
C PHE A 179 -7.53 4.31 17.38
N GLY A 180 -6.35 4.37 16.74
CA GLY A 180 -5.14 3.70 17.21
C GLY A 180 -5.13 2.17 17.12
N LYS A 181 -6.17 1.55 16.54
CA LYS A 181 -6.26 0.10 16.31
C LYS A 181 -6.29 -0.18 14.81
N ARG A 182 -5.17 -0.64 14.25
CA ARG A 182 -5.09 -1.13 12.86
C ARG A 182 -5.13 -2.65 12.86
N THR A 183 -6.33 -3.18 12.65
CA THR A 183 -6.57 -4.60 12.40
C THR A 183 -7.48 -4.73 11.18
N LEU A 184 -7.54 -5.93 10.59
CA LEU A 184 -8.49 -6.23 9.52
C LEU A 184 -9.92 -5.85 9.93
N PHE A 185 -10.34 -6.28 11.13
CA PHE A 185 -11.68 -6.00 11.65
C PHE A 185 -11.94 -4.50 11.85
N SER A 186 -10.98 -3.77 12.42
CA SER A 186 -11.09 -2.31 12.55
C SER A 186 -11.17 -1.62 11.19
N GLY A 187 -10.43 -2.10 10.18
CA GLY A 187 -10.47 -1.58 8.81
C GLY A 187 -11.82 -1.76 8.15
N LEU A 188 -12.38 -2.97 8.22
CA LEU A 188 -13.73 -3.24 7.73
C LEU A 188 -14.77 -2.38 8.46
N GLN A 189 -14.72 -2.33 9.79
CA GLN A 189 -15.68 -1.56 10.58
C GLN A 189 -15.66 -0.07 10.19
N MET A 190 -14.47 0.55 10.12
CA MET A 190 -14.37 1.97 9.75
C MET A 190 -14.83 2.24 8.32
N ALA A 191 -14.48 1.37 7.37
CA ALA A 191 -14.90 1.52 5.98
C ALA A 191 -16.42 1.34 5.82
N LEU A 192 -17.02 0.35 6.49
CA LEU A 192 -18.46 0.11 6.44
C LEU A 192 -19.26 1.22 7.13
N SER A 193 -18.80 1.72 8.29
CA SER A 193 -19.45 2.85 8.96
C SER A 193 -19.39 4.11 8.09
N LEU A 194 -18.24 4.41 7.49
CA LEU A 194 -18.10 5.57 6.59
C LEU A 194 -18.97 5.41 5.34
N TRP A 195 -18.99 4.23 4.73
CA TRP A 195 -19.86 3.93 3.59
C TRP A 195 -21.34 4.13 3.94
N LEU A 196 -21.80 3.62 5.09
CA LEU A 196 -23.17 3.78 5.54
C LEU A 196 -23.56 5.26 5.69
N VAL A 197 -22.67 6.07 6.27
CA VAL A 197 -22.88 7.52 6.42
C VAL A 197 -22.98 8.21 5.06
N VAL A 198 -22.07 7.89 4.13
CA VAL A 198 -22.07 8.48 2.77
C VAL A 198 -23.32 8.09 2.01
N VAL A 199 -23.70 6.81 2.01
CA VAL A 199 -24.92 6.32 1.34
C VAL A 199 -26.17 6.96 1.96
N ALA A 200 -26.27 6.99 3.29
CA ALA A 200 -27.40 7.64 3.97
C ALA A 200 -27.51 9.13 3.62
N ALA A 201 -26.37 9.85 3.56
CA ALA A 201 -26.34 11.26 3.17
C ALA A 201 -26.78 11.47 1.71
N ILE A 202 -26.32 10.61 0.78
CA ILE A 202 -26.75 10.65 -0.63
C ILE A 202 -28.25 10.39 -0.72
N MET A 203 -28.75 9.31 -0.10
CA MET A 203 -30.19 9.00 -0.10
C MET A 203 -31.03 10.12 0.51
N MET A 204 -30.52 10.79 1.54
CA MET A 204 -31.15 11.95 2.15
C MET A 204 -31.19 13.17 1.22
N ALA A 205 -30.17 13.34 0.37
CA ALA A 205 -30.10 14.43 -0.60
C ALA A 205 -30.96 14.16 -1.85
N THR A 206 -31.12 12.89 -2.24
CA THR A 206 -31.79 12.49 -3.49
C THR A 206 -33.19 11.90 -3.28
N ARG A 207 -33.83 12.16 -2.12
CA ARG A 207 -35.02 11.51 -1.50
C ARG A 207 -36.19 11.02 -2.40
N SER A 208 -36.25 11.35 -3.69
CA SER A 208 -37.36 11.04 -4.59
C SER A 208 -36.99 10.65 -6.03
N GLU A 209 -35.71 10.65 -6.43
CA GLU A 209 -35.32 10.53 -7.86
C GLU A 209 -34.68 9.19 -8.24
N VAL A 210 -34.31 8.35 -7.26
CA VAL A 210 -33.50 7.15 -7.52
C VAL A 210 -34.38 5.89 -7.53
N THR A 211 -34.35 5.13 -8.62
CA THR A 211 -35.05 3.84 -8.72
C THR A 211 -34.41 2.79 -7.81
N ALA A 212 -35.22 1.85 -7.30
CA ALA A 212 -34.73 0.75 -6.46
C ALA A 212 -33.65 -0.10 -7.17
N GLN A 213 -33.76 -0.24 -8.49
CA GLN A 213 -32.78 -0.93 -9.32
C GLN A 213 -31.45 -0.17 -9.37
N LEU A 214 -31.47 1.15 -9.53
CA LEU A 214 -30.25 1.97 -9.52
C LEU A 214 -29.59 1.96 -8.14
N MET A 215 -30.39 2.02 -7.06
CA MET A 215 -29.87 1.89 -5.69
C MET A 215 -29.17 0.56 -5.45
N TRP A 216 -29.71 -0.55 -5.98
CA TRP A 216 -29.08 -1.86 -5.86
C TRP A 216 -27.75 -1.92 -6.62
N ILE A 217 -27.71 -1.42 -7.86
CA ILE A 217 -26.52 -1.46 -8.70
C ILE A 217 -25.41 -0.57 -8.12
N GLU A 218 -25.72 0.68 -7.76
CA GLU A 218 -24.77 1.66 -7.21
C GLU A 218 -24.36 1.33 -5.77
N GLY A 219 -25.33 0.89 -4.96
CA GLY A 219 -25.09 0.44 -3.59
C GLY A 219 -24.21 -0.81 -3.54
N GLY A 220 -24.42 -1.75 -4.47
CA GLY A 220 -23.68 -3.01 -4.53
C GLY A 220 -22.18 -2.84 -4.75
N TYR A 221 -21.77 -2.10 -5.79
CA TYR A 221 -20.34 -1.91 -6.03
C TYR A 221 -19.69 -1.01 -4.99
N SER A 222 -20.38 0.04 -4.52
CA SER A 222 -19.81 0.95 -3.52
C SER A 222 -19.60 0.23 -2.18
N PHE A 223 -20.49 -0.70 -1.82
CA PHE A 223 -20.33 -1.59 -0.66
C PHE A 223 -19.13 -2.52 -0.81
N LEU A 224 -19.00 -3.21 -1.95
CA LEU A 224 -17.86 -4.07 -2.24
C LEU A 224 -16.54 -3.28 -2.27
N GLY A 225 -16.56 -2.06 -2.81
CA GLY A 225 -15.46 -1.11 -2.77
C GLY A 225 -15.06 -0.74 -1.34
N ALA A 226 -16.04 -0.48 -0.47
CA ALA A 226 -15.79 -0.21 0.95
C ALA A 226 -15.17 -1.40 1.67
N LEU A 227 -15.66 -2.63 1.44
CA LEU A 227 -15.06 -3.85 1.99
C LEU A 227 -13.60 -3.99 1.53
N LEU A 228 -13.36 -3.83 0.24
CA LEU A 228 -12.03 -3.96 -0.36
C LEU A 228 -11.05 -2.92 0.21
N VAL A 229 -11.49 -1.66 0.32
CA VAL A 229 -10.70 -0.59 0.95
C VAL A 229 -10.42 -0.91 2.42
N GLY A 230 -11.42 -1.31 3.19
CA GLY A 230 -11.26 -1.68 4.60
C GLY A 230 -10.27 -2.82 4.81
N MET A 231 -10.35 -3.85 3.95
CA MET A 231 -9.43 -4.99 3.98
C MET A 231 -7.98 -4.59 3.69
N ILE A 232 -7.75 -3.78 2.65
CA ILE A 232 -6.39 -3.37 2.25
C ILE A 232 -5.80 -2.36 3.24
N VAL A 233 -6.58 -1.35 3.66
CA VAL A 233 -6.06 -0.29 4.54
C VAL A 233 -5.89 -0.79 5.98
N GLY A 234 -6.80 -1.65 6.47
CA GLY A 234 -6.74 -2.18 7.83
C GLY A 234 -5.97 -3.50 7.99
N GLY A 235 -5.95 -4.34 6.95
CA GLY A 235 -5.35 -5.67 6.99
C GLY A 235 -3.84 -5.68 6.76
N VAL A 236 -3.26 -4.66 6.11
CA VAL A 236 -1.81 -4.63 5.89
C VAL A 236 -1.09 -4.13 7.15
N PRO A 237 -0.22 -4.95 7.78
CA PRO A 237 0.42 -4.59 9.04
C PRO A 237 1.31 -3.36 8.89
N ARG A 238 1.24 -2.43 9.86
CA ARG A 238 2.08 -1.22 9.88
C ARG A 238 3.58 -1.55 9.83
N ARG A 239 4.00 -2.68 10.43
CA ARG A 239 5.38 -3.20 10.41
C ARG A 239 5.91 -3.49 9.00
N VAL A 240 5.03 -3.70 8.02
CA VAL A 240 5.42 -3.85 6.60
C VAL A 240 5.92 -2.53 6.01
N PHE A 241 5.50 -1.37 6.55
CA PHE A 241 5.78 -0.05 5.98
C PHE A 241 6.56 0.90 6.90
N VAL A 242 6.40 0.76 8.21
CA VAL A 242 7.06 1.55 9.25
C VAL A 242 7.67 0.56 10.23
N LYS A 243 8.99 0.47 10.23
CA LYS A 243 9.71 -0.31 11.26
C LYS A 243 9.80 0.59 12.48
N ASP A 244 9.05 0.25 13.53
CA ASP A 244 9.29 0.80 14.86
C ASP A 244 10.77 0.54 15.18
N SER A 245 11.50 1.62 15.41
CA SER A 245 12.87 1.55 15.90
C SER A 245 12.83 1.14 17.37
N GLU A 246 12.82 -0.17 17.62
CA GLU A 246 13.33 -0.74 18.88
C GLU A 246 14.85 -0.51 18.97
#